data_AF-A0A6C0JH59-F1
#
_entry.id   AF-A0A6C0JH59-F1
#
_cell.length_a   1.000
_cell.length_b   1.000
_cell.length_c   1.000
_cell.angle_alpha   90.00
_cell.angle_beta   90.00
_cell.angle_gamma   90.00
#
_symmetry.space_group_name_H-M   'P 1'
#
loop_
_entity.id
_entity.type
_entity.pdbx_description
1 polymer ?
#
loop_
_entity_poly.entity_id
_entity_poly.type
_entity_poly.pdbx_seq_one_letter_code
_entity_poly.pdbx_strand_id
1 'polypeptide(L)'
;MYMNYNIENCIKVNNTRCSGSLFHFPHFMMDCLFNEIRHEFYKYDVVYRRKTLAQSLGIFSKIYEEVMGVKSVEIPDKHFEDLSLNLIITPRPNHPTKEEVDKFRQFIFDRYQYDPTSQDEGFPEVVLIERGERVELMIDDELKRINHNVTTGKERREINDIEKLKEFLENKYGNKYQALIFEKMEFREQIQYFKNAKIVIGIHGGGLANILFCKPNTNLIEVSGGGDFGWYFLNNSCKQLKINQIKCENDLEEIKNIIENI
;
A
#
# COMPACT_ATOMS: atom_id res chain seq x y z
N MET A 1 -17.12 -43.62 8.31
CA MET A 1 -17.68 -42.51 7.52
C MET A 1 -16.54 -41.55 7.26
N TYR A 2 -15.85 -41.73 6.13
CA TYR A 2 -14.71 -40.88 5.76
C TYR A 2 -15.26 -39.49 5.43
N MET A 3 -14.82 -38.46 6.18
CA MET A 3 -15.04 -37.08 5.75
C MET A 3 -14.25 -36.87 4.46
N ASN A 4 -14.98 -36.72 3.35
CA ASN A 4 -14.43 -36.21 2.10
C ASN A 4 -13.94 -34.78 2.37
N TYR A 5 -12.65 -34.59 2.60
CA TYR A 5 -12.03 -33.30 2.33
C TYR A 5 -12.13 -33.10 0.82
N ASN A 6 -13.04 -32.24 0.38
CA ASN A 6 -13.05 -31.78 -0.99
C ASN A 6 -11.66 -31.22 -1.28
N ILE A 7 -11.10 -31.61 -2.42
CA ILE A 7 -9.91 -31.01 -3.01
C ILE A 7 -10.12 -29.49 -2.93
N GLU A 8 -9.28 -28.86 -2.13
CA GLU A 8 -9.40 -27.53 -1.54
C GLU A 8 -9.80 -26.47 -2.59
N ASN A 9 -10.60 -25.48 -2.20
CA ASN A 9 -11.02 -24.41 -3.10
C ASN A 9 -9.81 -23.54 -3.44
N CYS A 10 -9.03 -23.93 -4.45
CA CYS A 10 -7.71 -23.39 -4.74
C CYS A 10 -7.65 -22.75 -6.13
N ILE A 11 -6.83 -21.72 -6.26
CA ILE A 11 -6.56 -21.05 -7.53
C ILE A 11 -5.08 -20.77 -7.73
N LYS A 12 -4.69 -20.61 -8.99
CA LYS A 12 -3.43 -19.99 -9.39
C LYS A 12 -3.69 -18.54 -9.75
N VAL A 13 -2.75 -17.65 -9.43
CA VAL A 13 -2.81 -16.24 -9.83
C VAL A 13 -1.54 -15.81 -10.55
N ASN A 14 -1.71 -14.90 -11.51
CA ASN A 14 -0.63 -14.14 -12.10
C ASN A 14 -0.99 -12.64 -12.14
N ASN A 15 -0.40 -11.85 -11.24
CA ASN A 15 -0.61 -10.41 -11.18
C ASN A 15 0.24 -9.72 -12.23
N THR A 16 -0.39 -9.16 -13.27
CA THR A 16 0.32 -8.56 -14.40
C THR A 16 0.52 -7.05 -14.20
N ARG A 17 1.75 -6.59 -14.44
CA ARG A 17 2.17 -5.20 -14.28
C ARG A 17 3.39 -4.89 -15.13
N CYS A 18 3.64 -3.61 -15.39
CA CYS A 18 4.74 -3.16 -16.26
C CYS A 18 6.13 -3.28 -15.59
N SER A 19 6.23 -3.17 -14.27
CA SER A 19 7.51 -3.16 -13.55
C SER A 19 7.33 -3.43 -12.05
N GLY A 20 8.46 -3.55 -11.35
CA GLY A 20 8.53 -3.75 -9.89
C GLY A 20 8.12 -5.14 -9.44
N SER A 21 8.03 -5.35 -8.12
CA SER A 21 7.77 -6.64 -7.48
C SER A 21 6.61 -6.55 -6.50
N LEU A 22 5.81 -7.62 -6.33
CA LEU A 22 4.68 -7.59 -5.37
C LEU A 22 5.14 -7.39 -3.93
N PHE A 23 6.38 -7.78 -3.60
CA PHE A 23 6.99 -7.49 -2.31
C PHE A 23 7.42 -6.02 -2.14
N HIS A 24 7.16 -5.11 -3.08
CA HIS A 24 7.25 -3.66 -2.85
C HIS A 24 5.87 -3.11 -2.47
N PHE A 25 5.80 -2.34 -1.39
CA PHE A 25 4.52 -1.95 -0.77
C PHE A 25 3.44 -1.40 -1.73
N PRO A 26 3.72 -0.45 -2.64
CA PRO A 26 2.69 0.00 -3.58
C PRO A 26 2.17 -1.14 -4.48
N HIS A 27 3.03 -2.05 -4.93
CA HIS A 27 2.60 -3.19 -5.74
C HIS A 27 1.84 -4.23 -4.92
N PHE A 28 2.27 -4.47 -3.68
CA PHE A 28 1.50 -5.28 -2.74
C PHE A 28 0.07 -4.75 -2.61
N MET A 29 -0.08 -3.45 -2.36
CA MET A 29 -1.37 -2.80 -2.18
C MET A 29 -2.24 -2.84 -3.44
N MET A 30 -1.69 -2.48 -4.60
CA MET A 30 -2.50 -2.22 -5.81
C MET A 30 -2.58 -3.39 -6.78
N ASP A 31 -1.46 -4.07 -7.01
CA ASP A 31 -1.37 -5.17 -7.99
C ASP A 31 -1.85 -6.49 -7.38
N CYS A 32 -1.66 -6.66 -6.06
CA CYS A 32 -2.06 -7.84 -5.30
C CYS A 32 -3.33 -7.58 -4.47
N LEU A 33 -3.23 -6.95 -3.30
CA LEU A 33 -4.30 -6.93 -2.30
C LEU A 33 -5.60 -6.30 -2.84
N PHE A 34 -5.53 -5.11 -3.43
CA PHE A 34 -6.68 -4.44 -4.04
C PHE A 34 -7.35 -5.30 -5.12
N ASN A 35 -6.53 -5.81 -6.04
CA ASN A 35 -7.00 -6.60 -7.17
C ASN A 35 -7.65 -7.91 -6.73
N GLU A 36 -7.08 -8.56 -5.73
CA GLU A 36 -7.53 -9.87 -5.29
C GLU A 36 -8.76 -9.78 -4.39
N ILE A 37 -8.93 -8.68 -3.64
CA ILE A 37 -10.22 -8.35 -3.01
C ILE A 37 -11.29 -8.07 -4.06
N ARG A 38 -10.95 -7.33 -5.13
CA ARG A 38 -11.85 -7.07 -6.25
C ARG A 38 -12.33 -8.37 -6.91
N HIS A 39 -11.42 -9.33 -7.09
CA HIS A 39 -11.69 -10.67 -7.62
C HIS A 39 -12.18 -11.69 -6.58
N GLU A 40 -12.43 -11.27 -5.34
CA GLU A 40 -13.01 -12.09 -4.27
C GLU A 40 -12.18 -13.31 -3.88
N PHE A 41 -10.86 -13.16 -3.89
CA PHE A 41 -9.95 -14.26 -3.58
C PHE A 41 -10.11 -14.79 -2.15
N TYR A 42 -10.67 -13.97 -1.25
CA TYR A 42 -11.04 -14.34 0.11
C TYR A 42 -12.10 -15.45 0.21
N LYS A 43 -12.66 -15.92 -0.91
CA LYS A 43 -13.55 -17.09 -0.98
C LYS A 43 -12.80 -18.41 -1.16
N TYR A 44 -11.51 -18.36 -1.49
CA TYR A 44 -10.65 -19.54 -1.70
C TYR A 44 -9.86 -19.89 -0.44
N ASP A 45 -9.40 -21.13 -0.36
CA ASP A 45 -8.57 -21.62 0.75
C ASP A 45 -7.09 -21.32 0.49
N VAL A 46 -6.65 -21.49 -0.77
CA VAL A 46 -5.24 -21.31 -1.17
C VAL A 46 -5.13 -20.56 -2.49
N VAL A 47 -4.22 -19.58 -2.51
CA VAL A 47 -3.76 -18.87 -3.72
C VAL A 47 -2.32 -19.25 -4.01
N TYR A 48 -2.12 -20.01 -5.08
CA TYR A 48 -0.81 -20.39 -5.59
C TYR A 48 -0.21 -19.28 -6.45
N ARG A 49 1.07 -19.00 -6.24
CA ARG A 49 1.89 -18.02 -6.98
C ARG A 49 3.18 -18.64 -7.45
N ARG A 50 3.75 -18.11 -8.54
CA ARG A 50 5.12 -18.44 -8.93
C ARG A 50 6.11 -17.87 -7.90
N LYS A 51 7.05 -18.68 -7.43
CA LYS A 51 8.18 -18.21 -6.63
C LYS A 51 9.20 -17.51 -7.54
N THR A 52 8.98 -16.23 -7.76
CA THR A 52 9.82 -15.36 -8.60
C THR A 52 9.86 -13.97 -8.00
N LEU A 53 10.88 -13.16 -8.33
CA LEU A 53 10.91 -11.76 -7.93
C LEU A 53 9.61 -11.02 -8.30
N ALA A 54 8.98 -11.42 -9.41
CA ALA A 54 7.76 -10.77 -9.85
C ALA A 54 6.51 -11.18 -9.04
N GLN A 55 6.36 -12.42 -8.62
CA GLN A 55 5.09 -12.89 -8.04
C GLN A 55 5.17 -13.14 -6.53
N SER A 56 6.36 -13.11 -5.94
CA SER A 56 6.54 -13.29 -4.50
C SER A 56 6.08 -12.08 -3.69
N LEU A 57 5.45 -12.32 -2.54
CA LEU A 57 4.94 -11.30 -1.62
C LEU A 57 5.98 -10.84 -0.58
N GLY A 58 7.04 -11.64 -0.38
CA GLY A 58 8.10 -11.30 0.57
C GLY A 58 7.56 -11.07 1.98
N ILE A 59 7.97 -9.98 2.63
CA ILE A 59 7.52 -9.63 3.99
C ILE A 59 6.01 -9.36 4.09
N PHE A 60 5.32 -9.11 2.98
CA PHE A 60 3.88 -8.83 2.97
C PHE A 60 3.01 -10.08 2.90
N SER A 61 3.60 -11.28 2.79
CA SER A 61 2.86 -12.55 2.83
C SER A 61 1.98 -12.69 4.08
N LYS A 62 2.51 -12.34 5.26
CA LYS A 62 1.74 -12.41 6.52
C LYS A 62 0.55 -11.44 6.52
N ILE A 63 0.75 -10.20 6.07
CA ILE A 63 -0.33 -9.22 5.94
C ILE A 63 -1.39 -9.72 4.95
N TYR A 64 -0.97 -10.31 3.83
CA TYR A 64 -1.90 -10.89 2.87
C TYR A 64 -2.77 -11.97 3.52
N GLU A 65 -2.18 -12.95 4.20
CA GLU A 65 -2.93 -14.05 4.81
C GLU A 65 -3.84 -13.56 5.95
N GLU A 66 -3.35 -12.63 6.78
CA GLU A 66 -4.12 -11.97 7.84
C GLU A 66 -5.33 -11.20 7.29
N VAL A 67 -5.14 -10.44 6.21
CA VAL A 67 -6.19 -9.61 5.60
C VAL A 67 -7.17 -10.43 4.79
N MET A 68 -6.69 -11.40 4.01
CA MET A 68 -7.52 -12.17 3.09
C MET A 68 -8.19 -13.34 3.80
N GLY A 69 -7.56 -13.92 4.84
CA GLY A 69 -7.99 -15.19 5.43
C GLY A 69 -7.72 -16.38 4.51
N VAL A 70 -6.74 -16.23 3.62
CA VAL A 70 -6.41 -17.18 2.55
C VAL A 70 -4.93 -17.48 2.61
N LYS A 71 -4.54 -18.74 2.44
CA LYS A 71 -3.13 -19.11 2.40
C LYS A 71 -2.49 -18.69 1.08
N SER A 72 -1.33 -18.05 1.11
CA SER A 72 -0.56 -17.77 -0.12
C SER A 72 0.62 -18.73 -0.22
N VAL A 73 0.66 -19.52 -1.29
CA VAL A 73 1.67 -20.55 -1.49
C VAL A 73 2.51 -20.24 -2.73
N GLU A 74 3.80 -19.97 -2.51
CA GLU A 74 4.76 -19.70 -3.59
C GLU A 74 5.51 -20.99 -3.98
N ILE A 75 5.40 -21.38 -5.25
CA ILE A 75 5.99 -22.63 -5.78
C ILE A 75 6.88 -22.37 -7.00
N PRO A 76 7.87 -23.25 -7.28
CA PRO A 76 8.69 -23.15 -8.48
C PRO A 76 7.84 -23.11 -9.76
N ASP A 77 8.31 -22.37 -10.77
CA ASP A 77 7.57 -22.11 -12.00
C ASP A 77 7.09 -23.39 -12.70
N LYS A 78 7.96 -24.42 -12.79
CA LYS A 78 7.58 -25.73 -13.34
C LYS A 78 6.38 -26.35 -12.61
N HIS A 79 6.40 -26.36 -11.28
CA HIS A 79 5.28 -26.90 -10.49
C HIS A 79 4.02 -26.04 -10.65
N PHE A 80 4.17 -24.72 -10.82
CA PHE A 80 3.04 -23.83 -11.08
C PHE A 80 2.36 -24.14 -12.43
N GLU A 81 3.13 -24.44 -13.47
CA GLU A 81 2.58 -24.88 -14.77
C GLU A 81 1.89 -26.24 -14.67
N ASP A 82 2.52 -27.19 -13.96
CA ASP A 82 2.00 -28.57 -13.82
C ASP A 82 0.73 -28.66 -12.96
N LEU A 83 0.44 -27.66 -12.11
CA LEU A 83 -0.78 -27.63 -11.28
C LEU A 83 -2.04 -27.44 -12.14
N SER A 84 -2.93 -28.42 -12.13
CA SER A 84 -4.25 -28.37 -12.80
C SER A 84 -5.29 -27.60 -11.96
N LEU A 85 -5.09 -26.28 -11.84
CA LEU A 85 -5.98 -25.35 -11.15
C LEU A 85 -6.34 -24.18 -12.08
N ASN A 86 -7.48 -23.53 -11.81
CA ASN A 86 -7.88 -22.33 -12.55
C ASN A 86 -6.83 -21.21 -12.37
N LEU A 87 -6.37 -20.64 -13.48
CA LEU A 87 -5.44 -19.50 -13.49
C LEU A 87 -6.22 -18.21 -13.66
N ILE A 88 -6.11 -17.32 -12.67
CA ILE A 88 -6.68 -15.98 -12.74
C ILE A 88 -5.56 -14.99 -13.03
N ILE A 89 -5.73 -14.20 -14.09
CA ILE A 89 -4.79 -13.14 -14.47
C ILE A 89 -5.35 -11.81 -13.98
N THR A 90 -4.57 -11.08 -13.18
CA THR A 90 -5.03 -9.86 -12.50
C THR A 90 -4.17 -8.64 -12.90
N PRO A 91 -4.54 -7.93 -13.99
CA PRO A 91 -3.85 -6.69 -14.37
C PRO A 91 -4.14 -5.55 -13.39
N ARG A 92 -3.17 -4.64 -13.19
CA ARG A 92 -3.40 -3.42 -12.39
C ARG A 92 -4.54 -2.58 -12.95
N PRO A 93 -5.55 -2.20 -12.15
CA PRO A 93 -6.60 -1.29 -12.58
C PRO A 93 -6.10 0.16 -12.44
N ASN A 94 -5.54 0.76 -13.48
CA ASN A 94 -5.05 2.15 -13.41
C ASN A 94 -6.15 3.20 -13.16
N HIS A 95 -7.42 2.83 -13.36
CA HIS A 95 -8.60 3.68 -13.18
C HIS A 95 -9.65 2.92 -12.37
N PRO A 96 -9.40 2.65 -11.07
CA PRO A 96 -10.36 1.93 -10.26
C PRO A 96 -11.66 2.75 -10.15
N THR A 97 -12.79 2.05 -10.21
CA THR A 97 -14.11 2.65 -10.02
C THR A 97 -14.35 2.97 -8.55
N LYS A 98 -15.33 3.83 -8.26
CA LYS A 98 -15.73 4.09 -6.87
C LYS A 98 -16.15 2.83 -6.13
N GLU A 99 -16.91 1.95 -6.79
CA GLU A 99 -17.37 0.68 -6.21
C GLU A 99 -16.19 -0.23 -5.83
N GLU A 100 -15.17 -0.33 -6.69
CA GLU A 100 -13.98 -1.14 -6.39
C GLU A 100 -13.17 -0.58 -5.22
N VAL A 101 -13.01 0.75 -5.15
CA VAL A 101 -12.34 1.42 -4.03
C VAL A 101 -13.13 1.25 -2.72
N ASP A 102 -14.44 1.43 -2.76
CA ASP A 102 -15.31 1.27 -1.59
C ASP A 102 -15.32 -0.20 -1.12
N LYS A 103 -15.40 -1.16 -2.04
CA LYS A 103 -15.30 -2.61 -1.73
C LYS A 103 -13.98 -2.95 -1.04
N PHE A 104 -12.87 -2.45 -1.57
CA PHE A 104 -11.55 -2.64 -0.96
C PHE A 104 -11.51 -2.09 0.47
N ARG A 105 -11.95 -0.84 0.65
CA ARG A 105 -11.96 -0.18 1.96
C ARG A 105 -12.82 -0.91 2.96
N GLN A 106 -14.06 -1.23 2.58
CA GLN A 106 -15.03 -1.90 3.44
C GLN A 106 -14.47 -3.25 3.90
N PHE A 107 -13.92 -4.04 2.97
CA PHE A 107 -13.31 -5.32 3.31
C PHE A 107 -12.19 -5.21 4.35
N ILE A 108 -11.29 -4.22 4.19
CA ILE A 108 -10.18 -3.99 5.14
C ILE A 108 -10.70 -3.50 6.49
N PHE A 109 -11.62 -2.54 6.49
CA PHE A 109 -12.18 -1.99 7.71
C PHE A 109 -12.97 -3.05 8.49
N ASP A 110 -13.76 -3.90 7.83
CA ASP A 110 -14.46 -5.01 8.45
C ASP A 110 -13.49 -6.03 9.05
N ARG A 111 -12.42 -6.38 8.32
CA ARG A 111 -11.39 -7.31 8.79
C ARG A 111 -10.75 -6.84 10.10
N TYR A 112 -10.54 -5.54 10.24
CA TYR A 112 -9.93 -4.93 11.42
C TYR A 112 -10.94 -4.36 12.43
N GLN A 113 -12.25 -4.52 12.18
CA GLN A 113 -13.33 -3.98 13.02
C GLN A 113 -13.23 -2.46 13.24
N TYR A 114 -12.83 -1.74 12.20
CA TYR A 114 -12.69 -0.29 12.22
C TYR A 114 -13.94 0.38 11.63
N ASP A 115 -14.50 1.37 12.34
CA ASP A 115 -15.56 2.20 11.79
C ASP A 115 -14.95 3.30 10.90
N PRO A 116 -15.16 3.30 9.56
CA PRO A 116 -14.57 4.30 8.66
C PRO A 116 -15.03 5.74 8.90
N THR A 117 -16.12 5.93 9.64
CA THR A 117 -16.68 7.25 9.95
C THR A 117 -16.13 7.84 11.25
N SER A 118 -15.76 6.99 12.21
CA SER A 118 -15.22 7.39 13.52
C SER A 118 -13.94 8.21 13.41
N GLN A 119 -13.82 9.25 14.23
CA GLN A 119 -12.57 9.97 14.47
C GLN A 119 -12.03 9.53 15.83
N ASP A 120 -10.75 9.19 15.88
CA ASP A 120 -10.04 8.88 17.12
C ASP A 120 -9.10 10.06 17.45
N GLU A 121 -9.33 10.71 18.59
CA GLU A 121 -8.51 11.83 19.07
C GLU A 121 -7.12 11.39 19.55
N GLY A 122 -6.89 10.09 19.71
CA GLY A 122 -5.56 9.52 20.00
C GLY A 122 -4.62 9.51 18.80
N PHE A 123 -5.10 9.83 17.59
CA PHE A 123 -4.30 9.90 16.37
C PHE A 123 -4.11 11.35 15.89
N PRO A 124 -2.94 11.70 15.30
CA PRO A 124 -2.66 13.03 14.77
C PRO A 124 -3.55 13.34 13.56
N GLU A 125 -3.96 14.61 13.43
CA GLU A 125 -4.69 15.10 12.26
C GLU A 125 -3.76 15.41 11.08
N VAL A 126 -2.46 15.65 11.34
CA VAL A 126 -1.45 15.98 10.34
C VAL A 126 -0.35 14.92 10.36
N VAL A 127 -0.19 14.21 9.26
CA VAL A 127 0.81 13.15 9.10
C VAL A 127 1.85 13.58 8.09
N LEU A 128 3.12 13.62 8.51
CA LEU A 128 4.26 13.68 7.60
C LEU A 128 4.84 12.26 7.43
N ILE A 129 5.02 11.83 6.20
CA ILE A 129 5.64 10.54 5.88
C ILE A 129 7.13 10.74 5.71
N GLU A 130 7.89 10.23 6.67
CA GLU A 130 9.35 10.09 6.58
C GLU A 130 9.70 8.74 5.95
N ARG A 131 10.91 8.65 5.39
CA ARG A 131 11.45 7.39 4.87
C ARG A 131 12.51 6.85 5.82
N GLY A 132 12.35 5.57 6.14
CA GLY A 132 13.33 4.86 6.95
C GLY A 132 14.61 4.53 6.18
N GLU A 133 15.52 3.83 6.86
CA GLU A 133 16.63 3.14 6.20
C GLU A 133 16.12 2.05 5.24
N ARG A 134 17.00 1.57 4.36
CA ARG A 134 16.69 0.39 3.52
C ARG A 134 16.22 -0.78 4.38
N VAL A 135 15.14 -1.41 3.93
CA VAL A 135 14.59 -2.63 4.52
C VAL A 135 14.66 -3.75 3.48
N GLU A 136 15.10 -4.92 3.92
CA GLU A 136 15.05 -6.15 3.13
C GLU A 136 13.60 -6.64 3.05
N LEU A 137 13.06 -6.67 1.83
CA LEU A 137 11.66 -6.99 1.58
C LEU A 137 11.47 -8.43 1.11
N MET A 138 12.52 -9.06 0.58
CA MET A 138 12.47 -10.45 0.19
C MET A 138 12.85 -11.34 1.36
N ILE A 139 12.12 -12.43 1.60
CA ILE A 139 12.44 -13.40 2.67
C ILE A 139 13.17 -14.63 2.11
N ASP A 140 12.86 -15.04 0.88
CA ASP A 140 13.47 -16.21 0.25
C ASP A 140 14.93 -15.95 -0.14
N ASP A 141 15.86 -16.77 0.37
CA ASP A 141 17.29 -16.54 0.22
C ASP A 141 17.79 -16.66 -1.23
N GLU A 142 17.15 -17.50 -2.05
CA GLU A 142 17.51 -17.62 -3.46
C GLU A 142 17.10 -16.36 -4.21
N LEU A 143 15.87 -15.90 -3.97
CA LEU A 143 15.36 -14.67 -4.58
C LEU A 143 16.12 -13.43 -4.07
N LYS A 144 16.50 -13.36 -2.80
CA LYS A 144 17.35 -12.28 -2.26
C LYS A 144 18.65 -12.15 -3.04
N ARG A 145 19.34 -13.26 -3.32
CA ARG A 145 20.64 -13.25 -4.02
C ARG A 145 20.58 -12.65 -5.43
N ILE A 146 19.44 -12.81 -6.11
CA ILE A 146 19.24 -12.30 -7.47
C ILE A 146 18.48 -10.95 -7.48
N ASN A 147 18.04 -10.45 -6.32
CA ASN A 147 17.32 -9.19 -6.23
C ASN A 147 18.29 -8.00 -6.25
N HIS A 148 18.55 -7.46 -7.43
CA HIS A 148 19.36 -6.25 -7.58
C HIS A 148 18.55 -4.95 -7.49
N ASN A 149 17.22 -5.03 -7.41
CA ASN A 149 16.34 -3.86 -7.43
C ASN A 149 15.84 -3.51 -6.02
N VAL A 150 16.64 -2.75 -5.28
CA VAL A 150 16.24 -2.24 -3.96
C VAL A 150 15.46 -0.94 -4.14
N THR A 151 14.19 -0.92 -3.72
CA THR A 151 13.29 0.23 -3.94
C THR A 151 12.84 0.95 -2.66
N THR A 152 13.40 0.59 -1.51
CA THR A 152 13.13 1.22 -0.20
C THR A 152 14.27 2.17 0.20
N GLY A 153 14.14 2.82 1.36
CA GLY A 153 15.20 3.63 1.96
C GLY A 153 15.25 5.10 1.54
N LYS A 154 15.46 5.99 2.52
CA LYS A 154 15.60 7.46 2.36
C LYS A 154 16.69 7.86 1.37
N GLU A 155 17.75 7.06 1.25
CA GLU A 155 18.85 7.30 0.30
C GLU A 155 18.43 7.22 -1.16
N ARG A 156 17.25 6.63 -1.46
CA ARG A 156 16.64 6.70 -2.79
C ARG A 156 15.99 8.06 -3.06
N ARG A 157 15.28 8.61 -2.08
CA ARG A 157 14.54 9.89 -2.16
C ARG A 157 14.03 10.23 -0.77
N GLU A 158 14.01 11.50 -0.41
CA GLU A 158 13.38 12.03 0.80
C GLU A 158 12.96 13.48 0.52
N ILE A 159 12.03 14.02 1.31
CA ILE A 159 11.72 15.45 1.28
C ILE A 159 12.98 16.24 1.67
N ASN A 160 13.31 17.24 0.87
CA ASN A 160 14.45 18.13 1.13
C ASN A 160 14.19 18.94 2.40
N ASP A 161 15.24 19.18 3.19
CA ASP A 161 15.16 19.94 4.45
C ASP A 161 14.08 19.40 5.42
N ILE A 162 13.87 18.08 5.44
CA ILE A 162 12.79 17.46 6.23
C ILE A 162 12.79 17.87 7.71
N GLU A 163 13.94 18.06 8.33
CA GLU A 163 14.04 18.52 9.73
C GLU A 163 13.47 19.94 9.92
N LYS A 164 13.68 20.85 8.96
CA LYS A 164 13.08 22.20 9.00
C LYS A 164 11.56 22.13 8.75
N LEU A 165 11.12 21.21 7.91
CA LEU A 165 9.69 20.97 7.70
C LEU A 165 9.02 20.43 8.97
N LYS A 166 9.68 19.49 9.66
CA LYS A 166 9.23 18.94 10.95
C LYS A 166 9.11 20.03 12.00
N GLU A 167 10.12 20.89 12.15
CA GLU A 167 10.08 22.05 13.05
C GLU A 167 8.90 22.99 12.73
N PHE A 168 8.69 23.31 11.45
CA PHE A 168 7.56 24.12 11.01
C PHE A 168 6.21 23.49 11.36
N LEU A 169 6.03 22.20 11.08
CA LEU A 169 4.79 21.47 11.35
C LEU A 169 4.51 21.35 12.85
N GLU A 170 5.54 21.10 13.65
CA GLU A 170 5.40 21.04 15.11
C GLU A 170 5.02 22.39 15.70
N ASN A 171 5.64 23.48 15.24
CA ASN A 171 5.27 24.84 15.66
C ASN A 171 3.83 25.21 15.26
N LYS A 172 3.35 24.74 14.10
CA LYS A 172 2.02 25.08 13.57
C LYS A 172 0.90 24.24 14.17
N TYR A 173 1.11 22.94 14.35
CA TYR A 173 0.07 21.98 14.69
C TYR A 173 0.23 21.35 16.08
N GLY A 174 1.40 21.49 16.72
CA GLY A 174 1.68 20.93 18.04
C GLY A 174 1.37 19.43 18.11
N ASN A 175 0.60 19.04 19.12
CA ASN A 175 0.22 17.64 19.38
C ASN A 175 -0.69 17.00 18.31
N LYS A 176 -1.19 17.77 17.34
CA LYS A 176 -2.00 17.23 16.23
C LYS A 176 -1.15 16.75 15.06
N TYR A 177 0.16 16.94 15.12
CA TYR A 177 1.11 16.56 14.10
C TYR A 177 1.96 15.38 14.54
N GLN A 178 2.27 14.48 13.61
CA GLN A 178 3.29 13.45 13.80
C GLN A 178 3.98 13.12 12.49
N ALA A 179 5.29 12.90 12.57
CA ALA A 179 6.07 12.31 11.49
C ALA A 179 6.18 10.80 11.67
N LEU A 180 5.99 10.03 10.60
CA LEU A 180 5.85 8.58 10.64
C LEU A 180 6.76 7.89 9.63
N ILE A 181 7.41 6.81 10.07
CA ILE A 181 8.18 5.89 9.22
C ILE A 181 7.41 4.58 9.14
N PHE A 182 6.80 4.28 7.98
CA PHE A 182 5.90 3.14 7.86
C PHE A 182 6.59 1.80 7.65
N GLU A 183 7.85 1.76 7.22
CA GLU A 183 8.54 0.50 6.92
C GLU A 183 8.68 -0.44 8.13
N LYS A 184 8.49 0.08 9.35
CA LYS A 184 8.54 -0.68 10.61
C LYS A 184 7.20 -0.71 11.36
N MET A 185 6.15 -0.14 10.78
CA MET A 185 4.84 -0.01 11.41
C MET A 185 3.93 -1.16 10.99
N GLU A 186 3.18 -1.72 11.93
CA GLU A 186 2.19 -2.75 11.64
C GLU A 186 1.10 -2.22 10.69
N PHE A 187 0.66 -3.03 9.74
CA PHE A 187 -0.28 -2.59 8.70
C PHE A 187 -1.60 -2.04 9.28
N ARG A 188 -2.12 -2.67 10.32
CA ARG A 188 -3.33 -2.22 11.05
C ARG A 188 -3.18 -0.82 11.67
N GLU A 189 -1.96 -0.45 12.06
CA GLU A 189 -1.65 0.85 12.66
C GLU A 189 -1.52 1.91 11.57
N GLN A 190 -0.87 1.57 10.45
CA GLN A 190 -0.83 2.44 9.25
C GLN A 190 -2.27 2.83 8.82
N ILE A 191 -3.19 1.87 8.78
CA ILE A 191 -4.60 2.14 8.44
C ILE A 191 -5.21 3.19 9.37
N GLN A 192 -4.95 3.13 10.68
CA GLN A 192 -5.52 4.07 11.64
C GLN A 192 -4.96 5.49 11.48
N TYR A 193 -3.66 5.65 11.24
CA TYR A 193 -3.09 6.98 10.97
C TYR A 193 -3.74 7.63 9.75
N PHE A 194 -3.88 6.91 8.63
CA PHE A 194 -4.50 7.47 7.43
C PHE A 194 -6.01 7.68 7.58
N LYS A 195 -6.71 6.78 8.25
CA LYS A 195 -8.16 6.92 8.53
C LYS A 195 -8.47 8.19 9.33
N ASN A 196 -7.58 8.60 10.24
CA ASN A 196 -7.79 9.74 11.13
C ASN A 196 -7.11 11.04 10.64
N ALA A 197 -6.20 10.97 9.66
CA ALA A 197 -5.52 12.12 9.10
C ALA A 197 -6.48 13.05 8.31
N LYS A 198 -6.30 14.35 8.50
CA LYS A 198 -6.90 15.43 7.69
C LYS A 198 -5.92 16.00 6.68
N ILE A 199 -4.62 15.96 7.01
CA ILE A 199 -3.54 16.37 6.12
C ILE A 199 -2.51 15.24 6.09
N VAL A 200 -2.14 14.79 4.89
CA VAL A 200 -1.06 13.83 4.65
C VAL A 200 -0.02 14.49 3.74
N ILE A 201 1.23 14.50 4.18
CA ILE A 201 2.36 15.10 3.47
C ILE A 201 3.37 14.00 3.23
N GLY A 202 3.80 13.79 1.99
CA GLY A 202 4.81 12.78 1.73
C GLY A 202 5.38 12.84 0.34
N ILE A 203 6.62 12.37 0.21
CA ILE A 203 7.27 12.22 -1.08
C ILE A 203 6.58 11.14 -1.91
N HIS A 204 6.37 11.43 -3.19
CA HIS A 204 5.72 10.59 -4.19
C HIS A 204 6.17 9.14 -4.02
N GLY A 205 5.23 8.19 -3.86
CA GLY A 205 5.45 6.75 -3.96
C GLY A 205 5.01 5.94 -2.73
N GLY A 206 5.75 4.88 -2.36
CA GLY A 206 5.19 3.75 -1.60
C GLY A 206 4.29 4.07 -0.40
N GLY A 207 4.72 4.94 0.52
CA GLY A 207 3.92 5.31 1.69
C GLY A 207 2.55 5.92 1.35
N LEU A 208 2.42 6.59 0.20
CA LEU A 208 1.16 7.18 -0.27
C LEU A 208 0.14 6.13 -0.73
N ALA A 209 0.50 4.85 -0.90
CA ALA A 209 -0.49 3.81 -1.22
C ALA A 209 -1.56 3.67 -0.13
N ASN A 210 -1.24 4.08 1.11
CA ASN A 210 -2.17 4.09 2.24
C ASN A 210 -3.28 5.16 2.15
N ILE A 211 -3.26 6.08 1.17
CA ILE A 211 -4.35 7.07 0.99
C ILE A 211 -5.71 6.42 0.76
N LEU A 212 -5.73 5.13 0.38
CA LEU A 212 -6.95 4.34 0.26
C LEU A 212 -7.77 4.33 1.56
N PHE A 213 -7.13 4.57 2.71
CA PHE A 213 -7.77 4.58 4.03
C PHE A 213 -8.21 5.98 4.50
N CYS A 214 -7.79 7.05 3.83
CA CYS A 214 -8.15 8.42 4.20
C CYS A 214 -9.65 8.68 4.11
N LYS A 215 -10.14 9.66 4.89
CA LYS A 215 -11.52 10.15 4.76
C LYS A 215 -11.66 11.11 3.56
N PRO A 216 -12.88 11.29 3.02
CA PRO A 216 -13.15 12.38 2.08
C PRO A 216 -12.71 13.74 2.62
N ASN A 217 -12.29 14.64 1.73
CA ASN A 217 -11.75 15.97 2.03
C ASN A 217 -10.41 15.98 2.77
N THR A 218 -9.71 14.84 2.89
CA THR A 218 -8.30 14.83 3.32
C THR A 218 -7.46 15.60 2.31
N ASN A 219 -6.59 16.48 2.78
CA ASN A 219 -5.59 17.16 1.96
C ASN A 219 -4.36 16.26 1.82
N LEU A 220 -4.00 15.90 0.60
CA LEU A 220 -2.81 15.13 0.28
C LEU A 220 -1.80 16.05 -0.41
N ILE A 221 -0.69 16.35 0.26
CA ILE A 221 0.44 17.06 -0.33
C ILE A 221 1.44 16.01 -0.82
N GLU A 222 1.40 15.74 -2.12
CA GLU A 222 2.27 14.79 -2.80
C GLU A 222 3.50 15.53 -3.36
N VAL A 223 4.64 15.34 -2.70
CA VAL A 223 5.91 16.00 -3.05
C VAL A 223 6.64 15.22 -4.15
N SER A 224 7.15 15.90 -5.18
CA SER A 224 7.91 15.27 -6.27
C SER A 224 9.12 14.49 -5.77
N GLY A 225 9.39 13.34 -6.39
CA GLY A 225 10.57 12.52 -6.13
C GLY A 225 11.66 12.62 -7.19
N GLY A 226 11.65 13.67 -8.03
CA GLY A 226 12.53 13.81 -9.19
C GLY A 226 12.04 13.08 -10.46
N GLY A 227 10.73 12.83 -10.57
CA GLY A 227 10.09 12.17 -11.72
C GLY A 227 8.61 12.54 -11.82
N ASP A 228 7.93 12.10 -12.89
CA ASP A 228 6.52 12.41 -13.13
C ASP A 228 5.59 11.79 -12.06
N PHE A 229 4.51 12.51 -11.72
CA PHE A 229 3.40 12.05 -10.89
C PHE A 229 2.45 11.09 -11.65
N GLY A 230 2.99 10.31 -12.59
CA GLY A 230 2.31 9.39 -13.51
C GLY A 230 1.75 8.14 -12.83
N TRP A 231 1.31 8.26 -11.58
CA TRP A 231 0.71 7.20 -10.80
C TRP A 231 -0.80 7.19 -10.96
N TYR A 232 -1.26 6.71 -12.11
CA TYR A 232 -2.68 6.69 -12.48
C TYR A 232 -3.59 6.07 -11.43
N PHE A 233 -3.21 4.92 -10.85
CA PHE A 233 -3.99 4.29 -9.78
C PHE A 233 -4.22 5.24 -8.60
N LEU A 234 -3.16 5.88 -8.08
CA LEU A 234 -3.24 6.80 -6.94
C LEU A 234 -4.12 8.01 -7.29
N ASN A 235 -3.84 8.65 -8.43
CA ASN A 235 -4.56 9.83 -8.90
C ASN A 235 -6.07 9.54 -9.04
N ASN A 236 -6.42 8.39 -9.62
CA ASN A 236 -7.82 8.01 -9.77
C ASN A 236 -8.45 7.58 -8.45
N SER A 237 -7.72 6.92 -7.55
CA SER A 237 -8.19 6.61 -6.20
C SER A 237 -8.50 7.88 -5.40
N CYS A 238 -7.65 8.90 -5.48
CA CYS A 238 -7.91 10.21 -4.85
C CYS A 238 -9.22 10.83 -5.34
N LYS A 239 -9.50 10.75 -6.66
CA LYS A 239 -10.78 11.21 -7.23
C LYS A 239 -11.97 10.44 -6.66
N GLN A 240 -11.90 9.10 -6.62
CA GLN A 240 -13.01 8.29 -6.09
C GLN A 240 -13.28 8.56 -4.60
N LEU A 241 -12.23 8.91 -3.86
CA LEU A 241 -12.27 9.20 -2.43
C LEU A 241 -12.55 10.67 -2.09
N LYS A 242 -12.61 11.55 -3.09
CA LYS A 242 -12.71 13.01 -2.89
C LYS A 242 -11.59 13.55 -2.00
N ILE A 243 -10.37 13.06 -2.21
CA ILE A 243 -9.15 13.57 -1.57
C ILE A 243 -8.70 14.81 -2.35
N ASN A 244 -8.35 15.88 -1.64
CA ASN A 244 -7.77 17.07 -2.23
C ASN A 244 -6.27 16.85 -2.46
N GLN A 245 -5.92 16.32 -3.63
CA GLN A 245 -4.53 16.04 -4.02
C GLN A 245 -3.86 17.30 -4.56
N ILE A 246 -2.83 17.76 -3.87
CA ILE A 246 -1.97 18.88 -4.24
C ILE A 246 -0.59 18.32 -4.53
N LYS A 247 -0.07 18.59 -5.73
CA LYS A 247 1.25 18.15 -6.17
C LYS A 247 2.18 19.34 -6.19
N CYS A 248 3.37 19.19 -5.64
CA CYS A 248 4.37 20.25 -5.57
C CYS A 248 5.77 19.71 -5.79
N GLU A 249 6.72 20.60 -6.09
CA GLU A 249 8.11 20.19 -6.15
C GLU A 249 8.67 19.89 -4.76
N ASN A 250 9.84 19.25 -4.74
CA ASN A 250 10.56 18.95 -3.50
C ASN A 250 11.28 20.20 -2.97
N ASP A 251 10.49 21.21 -2.63
CA ASP A 251 10.91 22.53 -2.16
C ASP A 251 10.21 22.88 -0.84
N LEU A 252 11.01 23.23 0.17
CA LEU A 252 10.50 23.48 1.52
C LEU A 252 9.51 24.66 1.57
N GLU A 253 9.79 25.74 0.85
CA GLU A 253 8.98 26.95 0.92
C GLU A 253 7.68 26.78 0.13
N GLU A 254 7.70 26.08 -1.00
CA GLU A 254 6.48 25.67 -1.70
C GLU A 254 5.56 24.81 -0.81
N ILE A 255 6.13 23.80 -0.13
CA ILE A 255 5.38 22.94 0.79
C ILE A 255 4.76 23.76 1.93
N LYS A 256 5.53 24.65 2.58
CA LYS A 256 5.03 25.54 3.64
C LYS A 256 3.90 26.44 3.15
N ASN A 257 4.07 27.06 1.98
CA ASN A 257 3.06 27.93 1.38
C ASN A 257 1.74 27.16 1.14
N ILE A 258 1.80 25.92 0.65
CA ILE A 258 0.60 25.09 0.50
C ILE A 258 -0.07 24.85 1.86
N ILE A 259 0.71 24.46 2.87
CA ILE A 259 0.22 24.18 4.23
C ILE A 259 -0.45 25.41 4.88
N GLU A 260 0.01 26.62 4.55
CA GLU A 260 -0.59 27.87 5.07
C GLU A 260 -1.93 28.21 4.42
N ASN A 261 -2.25 27.64 3.25
CA ASN A 261 -3.43 27.97 2.45
C ASN A 261 -4.52 26.88 2.45
N ILE A 262 -4.40 25.84 3.30
CA ILE A 262 -5.37 24.72 3.41
C ILE A 262 -6.04 24.61 4.77
#